data_AF-A0A7L4D5L5-F1
#
_entry.id   AF-A0A7L4D5L5-F1
#
_cell.length_a   1.000
_cell.length_b   1.000
_cell.length_c   1.000
_cell.angle_alpha   90.00
_cell.angle_beta   90.00
_cell.angle_gamma   90.00
#
_symmetry.space_group_name_H-M   'P 1'
#
loop_
_entity.id
_entity.type
_entity.pdbx_description
1 polymer ?
#
loop_
_entity_poly.entity_id
_entity_poly.type
_entity_poly.pdbx_seq_one_letter_code
_entity_poly.pdbx_strand_id
1 'polypeptide(L)' 'VAIKKISLLQESSNELCVKEIQVMRDNKNGNLVNYVDSYLVHEELWLVMEFMDGGSLYDVIRE' A
#
# COMPACT_ATOMS: atom_id res chain seq x y z
N VAL A 1 -10.49 -5.73 -2.81
CA VAL A 1 -9.36 -4.77 -2.78
C VAL A 1 -9.18 -4.25 -1.37
N ALA A 2 -7.96 -3.96 -0.97
CA ALA A 2 -7.63 -3.28 0.28
C ALA A 2 -7.30 -1.80 -0.01
N ILE A 3 -7.58 -0.91 0.96
CA ILE A 3 -7.25 0.51 0.86
C ILE A 3 -6.37 0.90 2.05
N LYS A 4 -5.12 1.31 1.76
CA LYS A 4 -4.22 1.92 2.75
C LYS A 4 -4.36 3.44 2.64
N LYS A 5 -4.77 4.09 3.74
CA LYS A 5 -4.88 5.56 3.82
C LYS A 5 -3.62 6.11 4.47
N ILE A 6 -3.02 7.12 3.86
CA ILE A 6 -1.79 7.73 4.33
C ILE A 6 -1.97 9.24 4.40
N SER A 7 -1.75 9.83 5.57
CA SER A 7 -1.80 11.29 5.74
C SER A 7 -0.57 11.94 5.11
N LEU A 8 -0.78 13.02 4.36
CA LEU A 8 0.29 13.79 3.70
C LEU A 8 0.73 15.02 4.52
N LEU A 9 0.30 15.12 5.78
CA LEU A 9 0.62 16.24 6.67
C LEU A 9 2.11 16.32 7.04
N GLN A 10 2.87 15.24 6.88
CA GLN A 10 4.31 15.20 7.11
C GLN A 10 5.07 15.08 5.78
N GLU A 11 5.95 16.05 5.48
CA GLU A 11 6.75 16.05 4.24
C GLU A 11 7.58 14.77 4.05
N SER A 12 8.16 14.23 5.13
CA SER A 12 8.93 12.98 5.08
C SER A 12 8.09 11.77 4.66
N SER A 13 6.78 11.81 4.91
CA SER A 13 5.85 10.75 4.50
C SER A 13 5.54 10.81 3.01
N ASN A 14 5.66 11.99 2.38
CA ASN A 14 5.35 12.19 0.96
C ASN A 14 6.36 11.50 0.05
N GLU A 15 7.66 11.66 0.33
CA GLU A 15 8.72 10.99 -0.45
C GLU A 15 8.65 9.46 -0.33
N LEU A 16 8.40 8.95 0.88
CA LEU A 16 8.23 7.52 1.12
C LEU A 16 6.99 6.97 0.41
N CYS A 17 5.87 7.70 0.41
CA CYS A 17 4.65 7.32 -0.32
C CYS A 17 4.87 7.23 -1.82
N VAL A 18 5.52 8.23 -2.41
CA VAL A 18 5.84 8.24 -3.85
C VAL A 18 6.72 7.04 -4.19
N LYS A 19 7.71 6.75 -3.35
CA LYS A 19 8.58 5.58 -3.51
C LYS A 19 7.80 4.26 -3.42
N GLU A 20 6.89 4.12 -2.45
CA GLU A 20 6.02 2.93 -2.34
C GLU A 20 5.22 2.72 -3.64
N ILE A 21 4.56 3.77 -4.15
CA ILE A 21 3.76 3.67 -5.38
C ILE A 21 4.64 3.30 -6.58
N GLN A 22 5.79 3.95 -6.77
CA GLN A 22 6.69 3.66 -7.88
C GLN A 22 7.16 2.20 -7.85
N VAL A 23 7.62 1.73 -6.70
CA VAL A 23 8.10 0.35 -6.53
C VAL A 23 6.98 -0.65 -6.84
N MET A 24 5.78 -0.46 -6.31
CA MET A 24 4.68 -1.40 -6.53
C MET A 24 4.11 -1.34 -7.96
N ARG A 25 4.12 -0.17 -8.61
CA ARG A 25 3.65 -0.01 -10.00
C ARG A 25 4.59 -0.68 -10.99
N ASP A 26 5.89 -0.53 -10.79
CA ASP A 26 6.91 -1.00 -11.73
C ASP A 26 7.26 -2.49 -11.52
N ASN A 27 6.98 -3.05 -10.35
CA ASN A 27 7.28 -4.45 -10.01
C ASN A 27 6.01 -5.30 -9.88
N LYS A 28 5.63 -5.98 -10.95
CA LYS A 28 4.53 -6.97 -10.95
C LYS A 28 5.09 -8.39 -10.87
N ASN A 29 4.74 -9.12 -9.81
CA ASN A 29 5.17 -10.50 -9.58
C ASN A 29 4.12 -11.23 -8.74
N GLY A 30 3.93 -12.53 -8.96
CA GLY A 30 2.93 -13.33 -8.23
C GLY A 30 3.14 -13.45 -6.72
N ASN A 31 4.34 -13.12 -6.21
CA ASN A 31 4.66 -13.14 -4.78
C ASN A 31 4.71 -11.73 -4.15
N LEU A 32 4.34 -10.68 -4.91
CA LEU A 32 4.25 -9.31 -4.41
C LEU A 32 2.79 -8.88 -4.41
N VAL A 33 2.39 -8.13 -3.38
CA VAL A 33 1.05 -7.54 -3.32
C VAL A 33 0.88 -6.58 -4.48
N ASN A 34 -0.13 -6.81 -5.31
CA ASN A 34 -0.31 -6.03 -6.53
C ASN A 34 -0.91 -4.64 -6.25
N TYR A 35 -0.30 -3.62 -6.86
CA TYR A 35 -0.87 -2.28 -6.97
C TYR A 35 -2.02 -2.27 -7.98
N VAL A 36 -3.13 -1.60 -7.62
CA VAL A 36 -4.27 -1.38 -8.52
C VAL A 36 -4.29 0.07 -8.97
N ASP A 37 -4.43 1.02 -8.04
CA ASP A 37 -4.52 2.46 -8.33
C ASP A 37 -4.23 3.30 -7.06
N SER A 38 -4.16 4.62 -7.20
CA SER A 38 -3.98 5.57 -6.09
C SER A 38 -4.74 6.88 -6.30
N TYR A 39 -5.34 7.41 -5.24
CA TYR A 39 -6.14 8.63 -5.28
C TYR A 39 -5.72 9.61 -4.19
N LEU A 40 -5.72 10.90 -4.50
CA LEU A 40 -5.61 11.95 -3.50
C LEU A 40 -7.02 12.36 -3.06
N VAL A 41 -7.35 12.14 -1.79
CA VAL A 41 -8.66 12.41 -1.21
C VAL A 41 -8.45 13.33 -0.01
N HIS A 42 -8.82 14.61 -0.15
CA HIS A 42 -8.46 15.66 0.81
C HIS A 42 -6.93 15.71 1.02
N GLU A 43 -6.46 15.55 2.26
CA GLU A 43 -5.04 15.52 2.64
C GLU A 43 -4.52 14.09 2.89
N GLU A 44 -5.21 13.10 2.32
CA GLU A 44 -4.84 11.69 2.40
C GLU A 44 -4.59 11.10 1.01
N LEU A 45 -3.51 10.34 0.90
CA LEU A 45 -3.27 9.43 -0.20
C LEU A 45 -3.93 8.09 0.09
N TRP A 46 -4.81 7.66 -0.80
CA TRP A 46 -5.46 6.36 -0.75
C TRP A 46 -4.81 5.44 -1.76
N LEU A 47 -4.18 4.39 -1.27
CA LEU A 47 -3.54 3.35 -2.08
C LEU A 47 -4.48 2.15 -2.19
N VAL A 48 -4.89 1.82 -3.42
CA VAL A 48 -5.72 0.65 -3.72
C VAL A 48 -4.82 -0.51 -4.12
N MET A 49 -4.91 -1.60 -3.36
CA MET A 49 -4.08 -2.78 -3.56
C MET A 49 -4.90 -4.07 -3.50
N GLU A 50 -4.29 -5.17 -3.94
CA GLU A 50 -4.84 -6.51 -3.76
C GLU A 50 -5.16 -6.80 -2.28
N PHE A 51 -6.27 -7.49 -2.03
CA PHE A 51 -6.66 -7.87 -0.69
C PHE A 51 -6.12 -9.27 -0.40
N MET A 52 -5.30 -9.39 0.64
CA MET A 52 -4.73 -10.65 1.11
C MET A 52 -5.65 -11.22 2.21
N ASP A 53 -6.54 -12.13 1.86
CA ASP A 53 -7.55 -12.70 2.75
C ASP A 53 -6.99 -13.70 3.78
N GLY A 54 -5.80 -14.26 3.52
CA GLY A 54 -5.09 -15.16 4.43
C GLY A 54 -4.46 -14.50 5.66
N GLY A 55 -4.59 -13.18 5.85
CA GLY A 55 -4.03 -12.47 7.00
C GLY A 55 -2.50 -12.35 6.96
N SER A 56 -1.89 -11.99 8.09
CA SER A 56 -0.44 -11.80 8.17
C SER A 56 0.26 -13.09 8.62
N LEU A 57 1.49 -13.29 8.13
CA LEU A 57 2.34 -14.38 8.62
C LEU A 57 2.59 -14.31 10.14
N TYR A 58 2.58 -13.09 10.70
CA TYR A 58 2.74 -12.89 12.13
C TYR A 58 1.60 -13.51 12.93
N ASP A 59 0.36 -13.40 12.44
CA ASP A 59 -0.81 -13.99 13.08
C ASP A 59 -0.70 -15.51 13.08
N VAL A 60 -0.32 -16.09 11.93
CA VAL A 60 -0.13 -17.54 11.76
C VAL A 60 0.96 -18.10 12.70
N ILE A 61 2.04 -17.37 12.94
CA ILE A 61 3.15 -17.82 13.81
C ILE A 61 2.76 -17.80 15.29
N ARG A 62 1.77 -16.97 15.67
CA ARG A 62 1.36 -16.78 17.07
C ARG A 62 0.19 -17.64 17.51
N GLU A 63 -0.45 -18.35 16.58
CA GLU A 63 -1.43 -19.40 16.83
C GLU A 63 -0.76 -20.76 17.04
#